data_AF-A0AAU5ZGG2-F1
#
_entry.id   AF-A0AAU5ZGG2-F1
#
_cell.length_a   1.000
_cell.length_b   1.000
_cell.length_c   1.000
_cell.angle_alpha   90.00
_cell.angle_beta   90.00
_cell.angle_gamma   90.00
#
_symmetry.space_group_name_H-M   'P 1'
#
loop_
_entity.id
_entity.type
_entity.pdbx_description
1 polymer ?
#
loop_
_entity_poly.entity_id
_entity_poly.type
_entity_poly.pdbx_seq_one_letter_code
_entity_poly.pdbx_strand_id
1 'polypeptide(L)'
;MSEPPFSDATDQWVDWDVAAWLLARAIGVPLPSEFWACKGTFWTDNPMGNGLHDALLALYRAGILDRRDEPDEQFRWNLSDFS
;
A
#
# COMPACT_ATOMS: atom_id res chain seq x y z
N MET A 1 -6.41 3.22 -20.66
CA MET A 1 -5.27 2.38 -20.20
C MET A 1 -5.70 1.76 -18.88
N SER A 2 -5.47 0.46 -18.67
CA SER A 2 -5.70 -0.16 -17.36
C SER A 2 -4.76 0.46 -16.33
N GLU A 3 -5.19 0.55 -15.06
CA GLU A 3 -4.27 0.89 -13.97
C GLU A 3 -3.15 -0.16 -13.89
N PRO A 4 -1.91 0.25 -13.57
CA PRO A 4 -0.83 -0.70 -13.40
C PRO A 4 -1.14 -1.66 -12.22
N PRO A 5 -0.67 -2.92 -12.28
CA PRO A 5 -0.72 -3.82 -11.14
C PRO A 5 -0.11 -3.20 -9.88
N PHE A 6 -0.59 -3.62 -8.72
CA PHE A 6 -0.05 -3.17 -7.43
C PHE A 6 1.46 -3.43 -7.30
N SER A 7 1.94 -4.55 -7.84
CA SER A 7 3.37 -4.89 -7.90
C SER A 7 4.19 -3.81 -8.60
N ASP A 8 3.71 -3.36 -9.76
CA ASP A 8 4.40 -2.39 -10.60
C ASP A 8 4.33 -0.99 -9.98
N ALA A 9 3.21 -0.67 -9.34
CA ALA A 9 3.03 0.61 -8.63
C ALA A 9 3.83 0.72 -7.34
N THR A 10 4.39 -0.39 -6.85
CA THR A 10 5.21 -0.47 -5.63
C THR A 10 6.59 -1.05 -5.91
N ASP A 11 7.10 -0.91 -7.15
CA ASP A 11 8.45 -1.37 -7.52
C ASP A 11 9.57 -0.62 -6.77
N GLN A 12 9.28 0.63 -6.39
CA GLN A 12 10.08 1.47 -5.51
C GLN A 12 9.48 1.54 -4.10
N TRP A 13 10.30 1.96 -3.15
CA TRP A 13 9.83 2.31 -1.81
C TRP A 13 8.81 3.44 -1.86
N VAL A 14 7.62 3.15 -1.35
CA VAL A 14 6.53 4.11 -1.20
C VAL A 14 6.12 4.21 0.26
N ASP A 15 5.71 5.41 0.68
CA ASP A 15 5.18 5.65 2.03
C ASP A 15 3.95 4.77 2.28
N TRP A 16 3.76 4.34 3.52
CA TRP A 16 2.71 3.40 3.90
C TRP A 16 1.31 3.85 3.49
N ASP A 17 1.03 5.17 3.51
CA ASP A 17 -0.26 5.73 3.16
C ASP A 17 -0.49 5.71 1.63
N VAL A 18 0.57 5.93 0.85
CA VAL A 18 0.56 5.73 -0.60
C VAL A 18 0.40 4.25 -0.95
N ALA A 19 1.12 3.36 -0.27
CA ALA A 19 0.98 1.91 -0.45
C ALA A 19 -0.45 1.45 -0.14
N ALA A 20 -1.05 1.95 0.94
CA ALA A 20 -2.42 1.61 1.34
C ALA A 20 -3.44 2.11 0.32
N TRP A 21 -3.23 3.31 -0.25
CA TRP A 21 -4.05 3.84 -1.32
C TRP A 21 -3.94 3.03 -2.62
N LEU A 22 -2.72 2.63 -3.02
CA LEU A 22 -2.49 1.77 -4.19
C LEU A 22 -3.14 0.39 -4.00
N LEU A 23 -3.03 -0.20 -2.81
CA LEU A 23 -3.66 -1.47 -2.48
C LEU A 23 -5.19 -1.37 -2.55
N ALA A 24 -5.75 -0.29 -1.99
CA ALA A 24 -7.19 -0.03 -2.00
C ALA A 24 -7.74 -0.01 -3.44
N ARG A 25 -7.04 0.64 -4.36
CA ARG A 25 -7.41 0.65 -5.79
C ARG A 25 -7.31 -0.73 -6.41
N ALA A 26 -6.22 -1.45 -6.16
CA ALA A 26 -5.99 -2.78 -6.72
C ALA A 26 -7.08 -3.80 -6.31
N ILE A 27 -7.63 -3.69 -5.09
CA ILE A 27 -8.70 -4.56 -4.60
C ILE A 27 -10.12 -3.98 -4.80
N GLY A 28 -10.24 -2.83 -5.46
CA GLY A 28 -11.52 -2.22 -5.83
C GLY A 28 -12.26 -1.47 -4.71
N VAL A 29 -11.56 -0.98 -3.69
CA VAL A 29 -12.16 -0.08 -2.68
C VAL A 29 -12.53 1.25 -3.35
N PRO A 30 -13.75 1.77 -3.14
CA PRO A 30 -14.20 3.03 -3.74
C PRO A 30 -13.59 4.24 -3.03
N LEU A 31 -12.35 4.57 -3.36
CA LEU A 31 -11.66 5.80 -2.95
C LEU A 31 -11.62 6.83 -4.08
N PRO A 32 -11.46 8.13 -3.75
CA PRO A 32 -11.07 9.14 -4.72
C PRO A 32 -9.85 8.71 -5.55
N SER A 33 -9.87 9.06 -6.84
CA SER A 33 -8.78 8.79 -7.78
C SER A 33 -7.50 9.59 -7.49
N GLU A 34 -7.61 10.65 -6.69
CA GLU A 34 -6.48 11.46 -6.25
C GLU A 34 -6.16 11.14 -4.78
N PHE A 35 -4.90 10.79 -4.51
CA PHE A 35 -4.44 10.47 -3.16
C PHE A 35 -4.75 11.58 -2.14
N TRP A 36 -4.47 12.84 -2.50
CA TRP A 36 -4.67 13.98 -1.59
C TRP A 36 -6.13 14.16 -1.14
N ALA A 37 -7.10 13.75 -1.95
CA ALA A 37 -8.52 13.82 -1.61
C ALA A 37 -8.93 12.78 -0.55
N CYS A 38 -8.13 11.74 -0.33
CA CYS A 38 -8.38 10.71 0.68
C CYS A 38 -7.26 10.52 1.69
N LYS A 39 -6.24 11.39 1.71
CA LYS A 39 -5.11 11.30 2.64
C LYS A 39 -5.56 11.21 4.11
N GLY A 40 -6.61 11.93 4.48
CA GLY A 40 -7.18 11.90 5.83
C GLY A 40 -7.65 10.52 6.29
N THR A 41 -8.05 9.64 5.35
CA THR A 41 -8.44 8.25 5.65
C THR A 41 -7.28 7.42 6.20
N PHE A 42 -6.05 7.73 5.80
CA PHE A 42 -4.88 7.01 6.32
C PHE A 42 -4.39 7.65 7.63
N TRP A 43 -4.59 8.96 7.81
CA TRP A 43 -4.07 9.69 8.99
C TRP A 43 -5.07 9.83 10.14
N THR A 44 -6.17 9.07 10.12
CA THR A 44 -7.17 9.05 11.19
C THR A 44 -7.41 7.61 11.66
N ASP A 45 -7.70 7.42 12.94
CA ASP A 45 -8.08 6.12 13.49
C ASP A 45 -9.48 5.75 12.99
N ASN A 46 -9.53 5.01 11.88
CA ASN A 46 -10.77 4.53 11.29
C ASN A 46 -10.59 3.11 10.71
N PRO A 47 -11.67 2.30 10.66
CA PRO A 47 -11.57 0.91 10.25
C PRO A 47 -11.01 0.68 8.83
N MET A 48 -11.23 1.62 7.91
CA MET A 48 -10.76 1.49 6.53
C MET A 48 -9.25 1.70 6.44
N GLY A 49 -8.73 2.79 7.03
CA GLY A 49 -7.30 3.05 7.10
C GLY A 49 -6.54 1.94 7.82
N ASN A 50 -7.05 1.54 8.99
CA ASN A 50 -6.45 0.48 9.82
C ASN A 50 -6.43 -0.86 9.06
N GLY A 51 -7.54 -1.23 8.40
CA GLY A 51 -7.62 -2.49 7.66
C GLY A 51 -6.70 -2.55 6.44
N LEU A 52 -6.51 -1.42 5.74
CA LEU A 52 -5.59 -1.34 4.60
C LEU A 52 -4.12 -1.43 5.07
N HIS A 53 -3.79 -0.80 6.20
CA HIS A 53 -2.47 -0.92 6.82
C HIS A 53 -2.20 -2.36 7.29
N ASP A 54 -3.15 -2.99 7.98
CA ASP A 54 -3.06 -4.39 8.40
C ASP A 54 -2.86 -5.34 7.20
N ALA A 55 -3.49 -5.05 6.06
CA ALA A 55 -3.29 -5.81 4.84
C ALA A 55 -1.87 -5.67 4.28
N LEU A 56 -1.27 -4.47 4.30
CA LEU A 56 0.14 -4.29 3.92
C LEU A 56 1.07 -5.08 4.84
N LEU A 57 0.82 -5.05 6.16
CA LEU A 57 1.59 -5.84 7.12
C LEU A 57 1.42 -7.34 6.90
N ALA A 58 0.22 -7.80 6.51
CA ALA A 58 0.00 -9.20 6.16
C ALA A 58 0.80 -9.62 4.92
N LEU A 59 0.85 -8.78 3.88
CA LEU A 59 1.65 -9.02 2.68
C LEU A 59 3.15 -9.03 2.98
N TYR A 60 3.63 -8.11 3.84
CA TYR A 60 5.00 -8.12 4.34
C TYR A 60 5.33 -9.42 5.08
N ARG A 61 4.46 -9.85 6.01
CA ARG A 61 4.65 -11.11 6.76
C ARG A 61 4.65 -12.34 5.86
N ALA A 62 3.97 -12.29 4.72
CA ALA A 62 3.96 -13.32 3.70
C ALA A 62 5.19 -13.28 2.77
N GLY A 63 6.09 -12.30 2.93
CA GLY A 63 7.26 -12.11 2.06
C GLY A 63 6.93 -11.50 0.70
N ILE A 64 5.70 -11.02 0.48
CA ILE A 64 5.26 -10.40 -0.78
C ILE A 64 5.76 -8.95 -0.87
N LEU A 65 5.83 -8.25 0.26
CA LEU A 65 6.37 -6.90 0.36
C LEU A 65 7.63 -6.89 1.23
N ASP A 66 8.56 -6.01 0.90
CA ASP A 66 9.56 -5.53 1.86
C ASP A 66 8.97 -4.36 2.66
N ARG A 67 9.47 -4.18 3.89
CA ARG A 67 9.09 -3.08 4.80
C ARG A 67 10.34 -2.46 5.42
N ARG A 68 10.35 -1.13 5.57
CA ARG A 68 11.36 -0.40 6.36
C ARG A 68 10.71 0.70 7.18
N ASP A 69 11.29 1.01 8.34
CA ASP A 69 10.72 1.98 9.28
C ASP A 69 11.33 3.40 9.18
N GLU A 70 12.47 3.58 8.50
CA GLU A 70 13.13 4.89 8.30
C GLU A 70 13.21 5.27 6.82
N PRO A 71 13.02 6.57 6.44
CA PRO A 71 12.72 7.73 7.29
C PRO A 71 11.26 7.80 7.80
N ASP A 72 10.35 7.11 7.13
CA ASP A 72 8.97 6.82 7.53
C ASP A 72 8.68 5.34 7.19
N GLU A 73 7.58 4.78 7.69
CA GLU A 73 7.17 3.44 7.31
C GLU A 73 6.91 3.36 5.80
N GLN A 74 7.64 2.48 5.13
CA GLN A 74 7.62 2.34 3.68
C GLN A 74 7.56 0.88 3.26
N PHE A 75 6.92 0.65 2.11
CA PHE A 75 6.76 -0.67 1.50
C PHE A 75 7.24 -0.65 0.05
N ARG A 76 7.69 -1.81 -0.43
CA ARG A 76 7.89 -2.07 -1.86
C ARG A 76 7.58 -3.53 -2.16
N TRP A 77 7.30 -3.84 -3.42
CA TRP A 77 7.19 -5.20 -3.90
C TRP A 77 8.51 -5.95 -3.66
N ASN A 78 8.42 -7.16 -3.09
CA ASN A 78 9.58 -8.02 -2.94
C ASN A 78 9.91 -8.65 -4.30
N LEU A 79 11.03 -8.25 -4.89
CA LEU A 79 11.54 -8.77 -6.17
C LEU A 79 12.32 -10.08 -6.01
N SER A 80 12.50 -10.56 -4.77
CA SER A 80 13.05 -11.88 -4.55
C SER A 80 12.03 -12.90 -5.01
N ASP A 81 12.35 -13.61 -6.09
CA ASP A 81 11.51 -14.67 -6.66
C ASP A 81 10.95 -15.55 -5.53
N PHE A 82 9.63 -15.80 -5.58
CA PHE A 82 8.99 -16.89 -4.84
C PHE A 82 9.62 -18.20 -5.31
N SER A 83 10.78 -18.53 -4.75
CA SER A 83 11.62 -19.69 -5.10
C SER A 83 11.24 -20.92 -4.29
#